data_AF-A0A922AMC3-F1
#
_entry.id   AF-A0A922AMC3-F1
#
_cell.length_a   1.000
_cell.length_b   1.000
_cell.length_c   1.000
_cell.angle_alpha   90.00
_cell.angle_beta   90.00
_cell.angle_gamma   90.00
#
_symmetry.space_group_name_H-M   'P 1'
#
loop_
_entity.id
_entity.type
_entity.pdbx_description
1 polymer ?
#
loop_
_entity_poly.entity_id
_entity_poly.type
_entity_poly.pdbx_seq_one_letter_code
_entity_poly.pdbx_strand_id
1 'polypeptide(L)'
;MEVKITFLLTASFLLLTGPAFAATFLEGYLDNGNFEEGPKPTDIKKTVLKGKYALPKWELNGFVEYISAGPQPGGMYFAVAHGVHAVRLGNEASISQTVKVKPGALYALTFGASRTCAQDEVLRVLVPPQKGDLPLQTLYSSNGGDTYAFGFVATSNAVTVTFHNPGIQEDPACGPLLDAVAIKELFPPRPTRDNLVKNPGFEEGPYHLVNSSHGVLLPPRQEDLTSPLPGWIIESLKAVKFIDSKHFNVPSGFAAIELVAGRESAIAQILRTVPNKFYNLTFAVGDAKNGCHGSMMIEAFAAKDTLKVPFKSEGKGRFKTASFKFKALSFRTRITFFSSFYHTRTDDFGSLCGPVLDQVRVVPVAHM
;
A
#
# COMPACT_ATOMS: atom_id res chain seq x y z
N MET A 1 -27.31 -75.67 -9.26
CA MET A 1 -26.23 -75.22 -10.16
C MET A 1 -26.74 -73.98 -10.87
N GLU A 2 -26.59 -72.82 -10.24
CA GLU A 2 -26.97 -71.52 -10.80
C GLU A 2 -25.76 -70.59 -10.64
N VAL A 3 -25.26 -70.11 -11.77
CA VAL A 3 -24.14 -69.17 -11.86
C VAL A 3 -24.73 -67.77 -11.87
N LYS A 4 -24.55 -67.00 -10.80
CA LYS A 4 -24.82 -65.55 -10.82
C LYS A 4 -23.57 -64.82 -11.31
N ILE A 5 -23.64 -64.32 -12.53
CA ILE A 5 -22.62 -63.46 -13.15
C ILE A 5 -22.86 -62.03 -12.66
N THR A 6 -21.91 -61.49 -11.91
CA THR A 6 -21.89 -60.10 -11.46
C THR A 6 -21.24 -59.24 -12.53
N PHE A 7 -22.00 -58.36 -13.20
CA PHE A 7 -21.47 -57.36 -14.12
C PHE A 7 -21.07 -56.10 -13.34
N LEU A 8 -19.76 -55.81 -13.29
CA LEU A 8 -19.18 -54.55 -12.83
C LEU A 8 -19.13 -53.57 -14.01
N LEU A 9 -19.90 -52.48 -13.94
CA LEU A 9 -19.81 -51.34 -14.85
C LEU A 9 -18.90 -50.28 -14.21
N THR A 10 -17.61 -50.29 -14.56
CA THR A 10 -16.68 -49.19 -14.25
C THR A 10 -16.74 -48.15 -15.36
N ALA A 11 -17.38 -47.01 -15.10
CA ALA A 11 -17.35 -45.84 -15.96
C ALA A 11 -16.06 -45.03 -15.68
N SER A 12 -15.13 -45.04 -16.63
CA SER A 12 -13.93 -44.20 -16.57
C SER A 12 -14.26 -42.77 -17.03
N PHE A 13 -14.37 -41.83 -16.09
CA PHE A 13 -14.39 -40.40 -16.38
C PHE A 13 -12.96 -39.93 -16.72
N LEU A 14 -12.68 -39.73 -18.00
CA LEU A 14 -11.48 -39.02 -18.46
C LEU A 14 -11.64 -37.52 -18.16
N LEU A 15 -11.09 -37.07 -17.04
CA LEU A 15 -10.91 -35.65 -16.73
C LEU A 15 -9.78 -35.11 -17.63
N LEU A 16 -10.16 -34.40 -18.69
CA LEU A 16 -9.25 -33.54 -19.44
C LEU A 16 -8.88 -32.33 -18.55
N THR A 17 -7.81 -32.47 -17.76
CA THR A 17 -7.16 -31.35 -17.10
C THR A 17 -6.28 -30.63 -18.12
N GLY A 18 -6.87 -29.70 -18.88
CA GLY A 18 -6.09 -28.71 -19.61
C GLY A 18 -5.37 -27.79 -18.60
N PRO A 19 -4.11 -27.39 -18.83
CA PRO A 19 -3.47 -26.39 -18.00
C PRO A 19 -4.27 -25.09 -18.17
N ALA A 20 -4.92 -24.64 -17.09
CA ALA A 20 -5.39 -23.27 -17.02
C ALA A 20 -4.15 -22.39 -17.27
N PHE A 21 -4.17 -21.59 -18.34
CA PHE A 21 -3.19 -20.52 -18.54
C PHE A 21 -3.26 -19.64 -17.29
N ALA A 22 -2.35 -19.85 -16.34
CA ALA A 22 -2.12 -18.91 -15.27
C ALA A 22 -1.65 -17.64 -15.96
N ALA A 23 -2.54 -16.65 -16.08
CA ALA A 23 -2.13 -15.33 -16.49
C ALA A 23 -1.02 -14.90 -15.53
N THR A 24 0.20 -14.75 -16.04
CA THR A 24 1.31 -14.22 -15.26
C THR A 24 1.02 -12.74 -15.07
N PHE A 25 0.49 -12.40 -13.90
CA PHE A 25 0.32 -11.01 -13.49
C PHE A 25 1.69 -10.42 -13.19
N LEU A 26 1.89 -9.16 -13.58
CA LEU A 26 3.14 -8.47 -13.26
C LEU A 26 3.14 -8.19 -11.76
N GLU A 27 4.03 -8.84 -11.03
CA GLU A 27 4.20 -8.70 -9.60
C GLU A 27 5.66 -8.93 -9.21
N GLY A 28 6.20 -8.05 -8.34
CA GLY A 28 7.54 -8.17 -7.78
C GLY A 28 8.40 -6.95 -8.06
N TYR A 29 9.71 -7.09 -7.80
CA TYR A 29 10.68 -6.02 -8.05
C TYR A 29 10.73 -5.65 -9.53
N LEU A 30 10.91 -4.36 -9.79
CA LEU A 30 11.40 -3.88 -11.07
C LEU A 30 12.80 -4.43 -11.33
N ASP A 31 13.26 -4.38 -12.58
CA ASP A 31 14.60 -4.83 -12.93
C ASP A 31 15.63 -4.02 -12.14
N ASN A 32 16.42 -4.70 -11.30
CA ASN A 32 17.31 -4.07 -10.31
C ASN A 32 16.62 -2.98 -9.45
N GLY A 33 15.34 -3.17 -9.12
CA GLY A 33 14.58 -2.22 -8.29
C GLY A 33 14.98 -2.23 -6.81
N ASN A 34 15.62 -3.30 -6.35
CA ASN A 34 16.24 -3.41 -5.03
C ASN A 34 17.71 -2.94 -5.01
N PHE A 35 18.25 -2.48 -6.14
CA PHE A 35 19.60 -1.90 -6.25
C PHE A 35 20.77 -2.79 -5.80
N GLU A 36 20.56 -4.10 -5.68
CA GLU A 36 21.62 -5.04 -5.28
C GLU A 36 22.54 -5.43 -6.44
N GLU A 37 22.15 -5.16 -7.70
CA GLU A 37 23.06 -5.17 -8.84
C GLU A 37 23.79 -3.82 -8.89
N GLY A 38 25.03 -3.81 -8.39
CA GLY A 38 25.85 -2.60 -8.28
C GLY A 38 26.43 -2.10 -9.61
N PRO A 39 26.84 -0.82 -9.67
CA PRO A 39 27.44 -0.22 -10.85
C PRO A 39 28.84 -0.79 -11.12
N LYS A 40 29.32 -0.62 -12.37
CA LYS A 40 30.71 -0.98 -12.69
C LYS A 40 31.69 -0.04 -11.98
N PRO A 41 32.90 -0.49 -11.62
CA PRO A 41 33.90 0.37 -10.98
C PRO A 41 34.27 1.63 -11.79
N THR A 42 34.12 1.60 -13.12
CA THR A 42 34.35 2.75 -14.00
C THR A 42 33.26 3.81 -13.92
N ASP A 43 32.05 3.38 -13.55
CA ASP A 43 30.82 4.15 -13.63
C ASP A 43 30.45 4.74 -12.26
N ILE A 44 31.34 4.61 -11.26
CA ILE A 44 31.16 5.17 -9.92
C ILE A 44 32.46 5.81 -9.42
N LYS A 45 32.36 6.91 -8.66
CA LYS A 45 33.47 7.49 -7.90
C LYS A 45 33.02 7.73 -6.47
N LYS A 46 33.55 6.93 -5.55
CA LYS A 46 33.03 6.79 -4.18
C LYS A 46 31.57 6.31 -4.26
N THR A 47 30.61 7.17 -3.92
CA THR A 47 29.16 6.94 -4.02
C THR A 47 28.55 7.51 -5.30
N VAL A 48 29.23 8.47 -5.95
CA VAL A 48 28.64 9.23 -7.07
C VAL A 48 28.69 8.44 -8.36
N LEU A 49 27.53 8.25 -8.99
CA LEU A 49 27.37 7.56 -10.27
C LEU A 49 27.77 8.47 -11.44
N LYS A 50 28.41 7.89 -12.45
CA LYS A 50 28.97 8.60 -13.61
C LYS A 50 28.34 8.13 -14.92
N GLY A 51 27.51 9.00 -15.48
CA GLY A 51 26.89 8.79 -16.78
C GLY A 51 25.47 8.24 -16.67
N LYS A 52 24.74 8.37 -17.79
CA LYS A 52 23.30 8.13 -17.85
C LYS A 52 22.89 6.70 -17.48
N TYR A 53 23.74 5.70 -17.71
CA TYR A 53 23.44 4.28 -17.52
C TYR A 53 24.33 3.63 -16.45
N ALA A 54 24.86 4.43 -15.53
CA ALA A 54 25.79 3.94 -14.51
C ALA A 54 25.13 2.98 -13.52
N LEU A 55 23.85 3.18 -13.20
CA LEU A 55 23.05 2.25 -12.40
C LEU A 55 22.48 1.17 -13.31
N PRO A 56 22.74 -0.13 -13.09
CA PRO A 56 22.22 -1.18 -13.95
C PRO A 56 20.69 -1.11 -14.03
N LYS A 57 20.15 -1.20 -15.26
CA LYS A 57 18.70 -1.20 -15.59
C LYS A 57 17.96 0.14 -15.39
N TRP A 58 18.65 1.19 -14.96
CA TRP A 58 18.05 2.50 -14.70
C TRP A 58 18.74 3.60 -15.52
N GLU A 59 17.95 4.55 -16.01
CA GLU A 59 18.47 5.78 -16.61
C GLU A 59 18.53 6.89 -15.56
N LEU A 60 19.69 7.52 -15.44
CA LEU A 60 19.98 8.59 -14.49
C LEU A 60 19.89 9.95 -15.17
N ASN A 61 19.41 10.94 -14.43
CA ASN A 61 19.52 12.34 -14.76
C ASN A 61 19.91 13.13 -13.51
N GLY A 62 20.87 14.06 -13.65
CA GLY A 62 21.38 14.87 -12.55
C GLY A 62 22.35 14.13 -11.62
N PHE A 63 22.43 14.59 -10.38
CA PHE A 63 23.36 14.07 -9.37
C PHE A 63 22.74 12.90 -8.60
N VAL A 64 23.26 11.69 -8.83
CA VAL A 64 22.74 10.46 -8.21
C VAL A 64 23.87 9.70 -7.52
N GLU A 65 23.60 9.21 -6.32
CA GLU A 65 24.54 8.39 -5.55
C GLU A 65 24.01 6.99 -5.32
N TYR A 66 24.91 6.02 -5.45
CA TYR A 66 24.74 4.66 -5.01
C TYR A 66 25.35 4.52 -3.62
N ILE A 67 24.52 4.17 -2.65
CA ILE A 67 24.91 4.12 -1.24
C ILE A 67 24.74 2.70 -0.68
N SER A 68 25.53 2.40 0.34
CA SER A 68 25.37 1.18 1.15
C SER A 68 24.74 1.55 2.49
N ALA A 69 23.86 0.69 3.00
CA ALA A 69 23.22 0.79 4.29
C ALA A 69 24.24 0.87 5.43
N GLY A 70 23.83 1.49 6.53
CA GLY A 70 24.62 1.56 7.76
C GLY A 70 25.23 2.93 8.05
N PRO A 71 26.24 2.98 8.94
CA PRO A 71 26.87 4.23 9.35
C PRO A 71 27.58 4.93 8.17
N GLN A 72 27.26 6.20 7.99
CA GLN A 72 27.80 7.06 6.95
C GLN A 72 28.83 8.03 7.54
N PRO A 73 29.76 8.53 6.71
CA PRO A 73 30.63 9.65 7.10
C PRO A 73 29.80 10.83 7.62
N GLY A 74 30.19 11.39 8.77
CA GLY A 74 29.45 12.49 9.41
C GLY A 74 28.39 12.05 10.44
N GLY A 75 28.30 10.75 10.75
CA GLY A 75 27.45 10.24 11.85
C GLY A 75 26.00 9.96 11.46
N MET A 76 25.65 10.09 10.18
CA MET A 76 24.34 9.70 9.67
C MET A 76 24.23 8.18 9.53
N TYR A 77 23.03 7.64 9.67
CA TYR A 77 22.77 6.21 9.45
C TYR A 77 21.74 6.09 8.34
N PHE A 78 22.10 5.42 7.25
CA PHE A 78 21.16 5.14 6.18
C PHE A 78 20.48 3.81 6.47
N ALA A 79 19.25 3.91 6.91
CA ALA A 79 18.35 2.77 6.96
C ALA A 79 17.86 2.49 5.54
N VAL A 80 18.22 1.31 5.05
CA VAL A 80 17.72 0.76 3.80
C VAL A 80 16.58 -0.17 4.19
N ALA A 81 15.42 0.00 3.55
CA ALA A 81 14.21 -0.74 3.91
C ALA A 81 14.39 -2.24 3.60
N HIS A 82 15.16 -2.55 2.55
CA HIS A 82 15.42 -3.90 2.08
C HIS A 82 16.83 -4.05 1.53
N GLY A 83 17.56 -5.05 2.01
CA GLY A 83 18.88 -5.37 1.47
C GLY A 83 19.98 -4.46 2.02
N VAL A 84 20.93 -4.10 1.16
CA VAL A 84 22.17 -3.43 1.53
C VAL A 84 22.36 -2.13 0.76
N HIS A 85 21.73 -1.95 -0.40
CA HIS A 85 22.01 -0.81 -1.27
C HIS A 85 20.78 0.03 -1.57
N ALA A 86 21.00 1.32 -1.76
CA ALA A 86 19.94 2.27 -2.11
C ALA A 86 20.49 3.40 -2.98
N VAL A 87 19.58 4.22 -3.50
CA VAL A 87 19.91 5.34 -4.37
C VAL A 87 19.49 6.65 -3.72
N ARG A 88 20.42 7.60 -3.61
CA ARG A 88 20.14 8.97 -3.16
C ARG A 88 20.03 9.91 -4.35
N LEU A 89 18.97 10.71 -4.39
CA LEU A 89 18.72 11.69 -5.43
C LEU A 89 19.11 13.09 -4.93
N GLY A 90 20.12 13.71 -5.55
CA GLY A 90 20.45 15.12 -5.31
C GLY A 90 19.42 16.09 -5.90
N ASN A 91 19.73 17.38 -5.88
CA ASN A 91 18.85 18.43 -6.41
C ASN A 91 18.46 18.17 -7.88
N GLU A 92 17.16 18.20 -8.18
CA GLU A 92 16.58 17.96 -9.52
C GLU A 92 16.99 16.62 -10.17
N ALA A 93 17.54 15.69 -9.37
CA ALA A 93 17.99 14.40 -9.88
C ALA A 93 16.82 13.43 -10.02
N SER A 94 16.95 12.50 -10.96
CA SER A 94 15.98 11.43 -11.15
C SER A 94 16.61 10.14 -11.63
N ILE A 95 15.90 9.04 -11.34
CA ILE A 95 16.11 7.75 -11.98
C ILE A 95 14.83 7.31 -12.66
N SER A 96 14.96 6.61 -13.78
CA SER A 96 13.81 6.12 -14.54
C SER A 96 14.05 4.75 -15.16
N GLN A 97 12.96 4.00 -15.31
CA GLN A 97 12.95 2.71 -15.98
C GLN A 97 11.67 2.57 -16.82
N THR A 98 11.79 1.98 -18.00
CA THR A 98 10.63 1.65 -18.84
C THR A 98 10.15 0.23 -18.57
N VAL A 99 8.89 0.10 -18.21
CA VAL A 99 8.26 -1.16 -17.78
C VAL A 99 7.14 -1.55 -18.74
N LYS A 100 7.07 -2.82 -19.12
CA LYS A 100 5.97 -3.36 -19.92
C LYS A 100 4.73 -3.55 -19.04
N VAL A 101 3.60 -3.03 -19.48
CA VAL A 101 2.33 -3.03 -18.72
C VAL A 101 1.15 -3.25 -19.66
N LYS A 102 -0.05 -3.44 -19.13
CA LYS A 102 -1.27 -3.63 -19.91
C LYS A 102 -2.07 -2.32 -19.98
N PRO A 103 -2.38 -1.78 -21.17
CA PRO A 103 -3.21 -0.59 -21.30
C PRO A 103 -4.55 -0.76 -20.57
N GLY A 104 -4.94 0.24 -19.78
CA GLY A 104 -6.18 0.27 -19.00
C GLY A 104 -6.15 -0.50 -17.68
N ALA A 105 -5.10 -1.27 -17.40
CA ALA A 105 -4.94 -1.93 -16.10
C ALA A 105 -4.44 -0.94 -15.04
N LEU A 106 -4.87 -1.19 -13.79
CA LEU A 106 -4.42 -0.46 -12.61
C LEU A 106 -3.16 -1.14 -12.07
N TYR A 107 -2.18 -0.35 -11.67
CA TYR A 107 -0.94 -0.82 -11.04
C TYR A 107 -0.70 -0.04 -9.76
N ALA A 108 0.01 -0.67 -8.83
CA ALA A 108 0.67 0.03 -7.73
C ALA A 108 2.18 -0.19 -7.81
N LEU A 109 2.93 0.91 -7.71
CA LEU A 109 4.34 0.88 -7.35
C LEU A 109 4.44 0.81 -5.83
N THR A 110 5.41 0.06 -5.33
CA THR A 110 5.77 0.01 -3.91
C THR A 110 7.26 0.22 -3.78
N PHE A 111 7.68 1.12 -2.89
CA PHE A 111 9.08 1.49 -2.76
C PHE A 111 9.38 1.98 -1.34
N GLY A 112 10.59 1.73 -0.88
CA GLY A 112 11.15 2.33 0.32
C GLY A 112 11.60 3.75 0.03
N ALA A 113 11.25 4.70 0.89
CA ALA A 113 11.77 6.05 0.82
C ALA A 113 12.09 6.59 2.21
N SER A 114 13.15 7.39 2.30
CA SER A 114 13.50 8.10 3.51
C SER A 114 14.14 9.44 3.20
N ARG A 115 14.04 10.35 4.16
CA ARG A 115 14.74 11.63 4.09
C ARG A 115 16.19 11.48 4.51
N THR A 116 17.12 12.23 3.91
CA THR A 116 18.54 12.15 4.30
C THR A 116 19.06 13.40 5.00
N CYS A 117 18.48 14.57 4.78
CA CYS A 117 19.10 15.83 5.23
C CYS A 117 18.11 16.98 5.43
N ALA A 118 17.15 17.19 4.53
CA ALA A 118 16.16 18.25 4.64
C ALA A 118 14.90 17.79 5.39
N GLN A 119 14.29 18.69 6.15
CA GLN A 119 13.03 18.39 6.86
C GLN A 119 11.85 18.26 5.87
N ASP A 120 11.84 19.06 4.81
CA ASP A 120 10.75 19.13 3.83
C ASP A 120 11.16 18.49 2.49
N GLU A 121 11.73 17.28 2.55
CA GLU A 121 12.04 16.50 1.35
C GLU A 121 10.75 15.95 0.71
N VAL A 122 10.68 16.04 -0.62
CA VAL A 122 9.59 15.50 -1.43
C VAL A 122 10.18 14.54 -2.44
N LEU A 123 9.57 13.36 -2.58
CA LEU A 123 9.87 12.45 -3.68
C LEU A 123 8.70 12.46 -4.65
N ARG A 124 8.96 12.87 -5.89
CA ARG A 124 7.96 12.84 -6.97
C ARG A 124 8.04 11.50 -7.70
N VAL A 125 6.92 10.79 -7.76
CA VAL A 125 6.73 9.62 -8.63
C VAL A 125 5.97 10.07 -9.87
N LEU A 126 6.49 9.77 -11.05
CA LEU A 126 5.93 10.17 -12.34
C LEU A 126 5.77 8.94 -13.23
N VAL A 127 4.54 8.69 -13.65
CA VAL A 127 4.17 7.73 -14.69
C VAL A 127 3.22 8.44 -15.65
N PRO A 128 3.75 9.15 -16.67
CA PRO A 128 2.98 10.12 -17.44
C PRO A 128 1.66 9.56 -17.99
N PRO A 129 0.55 10.31 -17.89
CA PRO A 129 0.43 11.69 -17.39
C PRO A 129 0.22 11.79 -15.86
N GLN A 130 0.26 10.66 -15.13
CA GLN A 130 0.01 10.62 -13.69
C GLN A 130 1.28 10.95 -12.90
N LYS A 131 1.12 11.70 -11.80
CA LYS A 131 2.19 12.01 -10.87
C LYS A 131 1.66 12.02 -9.44
N GLY A 132 2.54 11.73 -8.49
CA GLY A 132 2.31 11.96 -7.07
C GLY A 132 3.53 12.59 -6.41
N ASP A 133 3.29 13.57 -5.55
CA ASP A 133 4.33 14.25 -4.78
C ASP A 133 4.24 13.76 -3.33
N LEU A 134 5.20 12.94 -2.91
CA LEU A 134 5.22 12.31 -1.60
C LEU A 134 6.10 13.12 -0.63
N PRO A 135 5.53 13.80 0.37
CA PRO A 135 6.29 14.47 1.40
C PRO A 135 6.86 13.44 2.40
N LEU A 136 8.18 13.43 2.56
CA LEU A 136 8.91 12.54 3.48
C LEU A 136 9.13 13.16 4.87
N GLN A 137 8.41 14.25 5.17
CA GLN A 137 8.51 14.98 6.43
C GLN A 137 7.95 14.17 7.61
N THR A 138 6.84 13.46 7.39
CA THR A 138 6.22 12.63 8.44
C THR A 138 6.87 11.27 8.45
N LEU A 139 7.60 10.97 9.52
CA LEU A 139 8.13 9.64 9.78
C LEU A 139 7.05 8.79 10.46
N TYR A 140 6.64 7.70 9.83
CA TYR A 140 5.67 6.76 10.40
C TYR A 140 6.35 5.62 11.14
N SER A 141 7.65 5.42 10.90
CA SER A 141 8.51 4.41 11.52
C SER A 141 9.84 5.03 11.97
N SER A 142 10.37 4.57 13.10
CA SER A 142 11.68 5.03 13.60
C SER A 142 12.87 4.24 13.04
N ASN A 143 12.61 3.15 12.32
CA ASN A 143 13.65 2.31 11.70
C ASN A 143 14.38 2.98 10.53
N GLY A 144 14.01 4.22 10.18
CA GLY A 144 14.72 5.09 9.24
C GLY A 144 14.31 4.95 7.77
N GLY A 145 13.34 4.11 7.42
CA GLY A 145 12.79 4.01 6.06
C GLY A 145 11.34 3.54 6.04
N ASP A 146 10.47 4.39 5.50
CA ASP A 146 9.05 4.08 5.32
C ASP A 146 8.83 3.45 3.93
N THR A 147 7.91 2.48 3.84
CA THR A 147 7.50 1.90 2.56
C THR A 147 6.22 2.58 2.11
N TYR A 148 6.19 3.06 0.87
CA TYR A 148 5.04 3.76 0.29
C TYR A 148 4.51 3.04 -0.94
N ALA A 149 3.25 3.33 -1.29
CA ALA A 149 2.69 2.94 -2.57
C ALA A 149 2.17 4.12 -3.39
N PHE A 150 2.29 4.02 -4.70
CA PHE A 150 1.74 4.97 -5.67
C PHE A 150 0.92 4.22 -6.72
N GLY A 151 -0.32 4.62 -6.95
CA GLY A 151 -1.21 3.99 -7.92
C GLY A 151 -1.19 4.67 -9.29
N PHE A 152 -1.28 3.91 -10.37
CA PHE A 152 -1.46 4.49 -11.70
C PHE A 152 -2.23 3.55 -12.64
N VAL A 153 -2.98 4.13 -13.58
CA VAL A 153 -3.59 3.38 -14.69
C VAL A 153 -2.71 3.48 -15.93
N ALA A 154 -2.28 2.36 -16.48
CA ALA A 154 -1.43 2.36 -17.67
C ALA A 154 -2.20 2.86 -18.91
N THR A 155 -1.64 3.84 -19.63
CA THR A 155 -2.24 4.41 -20.85
C THR A 155 -1.77 3.70 -22.13
N SER A 156 -0.65 3.00 -22.04
CA SER A 156 0.05 2.30 -23.13
C SER A 156 0.53 0.92 -22.66
N ASN A 157 1.13 0.15 -23.57
CA ASN A 157 1.69 -1.18 -23.28
C ASN A 157 3.11 -1.13 -22.67
N ALA A 158 3.67 0.07 -22.57
CA ALA A 158 4.92 0.35 -21.86
C ALA A 158 4.82 1.75 -21.27
N VAL A 159 5.29 1.92 -20.04
CA VAL A 159 5.32 3.20 -19.34
C VAL A 159 6.70 3.45 -18.77
N THR A 160 7.11 4.71 -18.72
CA THR A 160 8.34 5.11 -18.01
C THR A 160 7.96 5.51 -16.59
N VAL A 161 8.51 4.78 -15.62
CA VAL A 161 8.42 5.10 -14.20
C VAL A 161 9.63 5.97 -13.86
N THR A 162 9.39 7.15 -13.31
CA THR A 162 10.45 8.08 -12.90
C THR A 162 10.27 8.48 -11.44
N PHE A 163 11.36 8.38 -10.68
CA PHE A 163 11.49 8.93 -9.34
C PHE A 163 12.36 10.19 -9.43
N HIS A 164 11.84 11.30 -8.94
CA HIS A 164 12.46 12.62 -9.10
C HIS A 164 12.47 13.37 -7.77
N ASN A 165 13.61 13.98 -7.44
CA ASN A 165 13.71 14.95 -6.35
C ASN A 165 13.51 16.37 -6.91
N PRO A 166 12.34 17.01 -6.72
CA PRO A 166 12.11 18.39 -7.13
C PRO A 166 12.71 19.44 -6.17
N GLY A 167 13.40 18.99 -5.12
CA GLY A 167 13.97 19.85 -4.09
C GLY A 167 15.24 20.53 -4.56
N ILE A 168 15.44 21.75 -4.06
CA ILE A 168 16.68 22.51 -4.21
C ILE A 168 17.19 22.83 -2.80
N GLN A 169 18.31 22.20 -2.43
CA GLN A 169 18.98 22.37 -1.15
C GLN A 169 20.36 23.02 -1.35
N GLU A 170 20.91 23.61 -0.28
CA GLU A 170 22.25 24.22 -0.31
C GLU A 170 23.34 23.21 -0.66
N ASP A 171 23.26 21.99 -0.10
CA ASP A 171 24.05 20.85 -0.51
C ASP A 171 23.38 20.16 -1.71
N PRO A 172 23.98 20.17 -2.93
CA PRO A 172 23.38 19.53 -4.10
C PRO A 172 23.24 18.02 -4.00
N ALA A 173 23.97 17.37 -3.07
CA ALA A 173 23.86 15.93 -2.81
C ALA A 173 22.74 15.58 -1.83
N CYS A 174 22.09 16.59 -1.25
CA CYS A 174 21.01 16.42 -0.30
C CYS A 174 19.68 16.07 -1.01
N GLY A 175 19.02 15.00 -0.55
CA GLY A 175 17.68 14.64 -1.02
C GLY A 175 17.25 13.22 -0.64
N PRO A 176 16.11 12.76 -1.18
CA PRO A 176 15.47 11.54 -0.73
C PRO A 176 16.31 10.31 -1.10
N LEU A 177 16.28 9.34 -0.21
CA LEU A 177 16.77 8.00 -0.44
C LEU A 177 15.65 7.11 -0.95
N LEU A 178 15.94 6.31 -1.97
CA LEU A 178 15.02 5.40 -2.62
C LEU A 178 15.58 3.97 -2.58
N ASP A 179 14.71 3.03 -2.27
CA ASP A 179 15.04 1.61 -2.18
C ASP A 179 13.85 0.73 -2.64
N ALA A 180 14.14 -0.52 -3.01
CA ALA A 180 13.18 -1.61 -3.08
C ALA A 180 11.94 -1.33 -3.95
N VAL A 181 12.15 -0.88 -5.19
CA VAL A 181 11.07 -0.55 -6.13
C VAL A 181 10.45 -1.82 -6.72
N ALA A 182 9.19 -2.05 -6.39
CA ALA A 182 8.34 -3.13 -6.89
C ALA A 182 7.09 -2.60 -7.58
N ILE A 183 6.46 -3.45 -8.38
CA ILE A 183 5.22 -3.18 -9.08
C ILE A 183 4.26 -4.36 -8.91
N LYS A 184 2.96 -4.08 -8.85
CA LYS A 184 1.90 -5.07 -8.91
C LYS A 184 0.76 -4.60 -9.78
N GLU A 185 0.31 -5.46 -10.70
CA GLU A 185 -0.96 -5.31 -11.41
C GLU A 185 -2.12 -5.57 -10.44
N LEU A 186 -3.02 -4.58 -10.30
CA LEU A 186 -4.13 -4.62 -9.37
C LEU A 186 -5.44 -4.95 -10.06
N PHE A 187 -6.21 -5.84 -9.45
CA PHE A 187 -7.52 -6.22 -9.98
C PHE A 187 -8.59 -5.19 -9.62
N PRO A 188 -9.36 -4.67 -10.58
CA PRO A 188 -10.46 -3.76 -10.28
C PRO A 188 -11.60 -4.50 -9.54
N PRO A 189 -11.86 -4.20 -8.25
CA PRO A 189 -12.87 -4.93 -7.49
C PRO A 189 -14.27 -4.55 -7.95
N ARG A 190 -15.15 -5.54 -8.03
CA ARG A 190 -16.58 -5.36 -8.33
C ARG A 190 -17.41 -5.62 -7.08
N PRO A 191 -18.50 -4.88 -6.86
CA PRO A 191 -19.40 -5.18 -5.76
C PRO A 191 -20.12 -6.50 -6.07
N THR A 192 -20.45 -7.26 -5.04
CA THR A 192 -21.19 -8.51 -5.18
C THR A 192 -22.68 -8.28 -4.88
N ARG A 193 -23.51 -9.31 -5.08
CA ARG A 193 -24.91 -9.25 -4.64
C ARG A 193 -25.03 -9.18 -3.11
N ASP A 194 -24.03 -9.70 -2.40
CA ASP A 194 -24.02 -9.85 -0.95
C ASP A 194 -23.31 -8.71 -0.22
N ASN A 195 -22.62 -7.82 -0.94
CA ASN A 195 -21.94 -6.67 -0.37
C ASN A 195 -21.78 -5.55 -1.40
N LEU A 196 -22.26 -4.35 -1.06
CA LEU A 196 -22.07 -3.16 -1.90
C LEU A 196 -20.63 -2.64 -1.88
N VAL A 197 -19.87 -2.99 -0.84
CA VAL A 197 -18.48 -2.57 -0.68
C VAL A 197 -17.58 -3.38 -1.61
N LYS A 198 -16.75 -2.68 -2.36
CA LYS A 198 -15.68 -3.25 -3.18
C LYS A 198 -14.44 -3.43 -2.32
N ASN A 199 -13.71 -4.53 -2.54
CA ASN A 199 -12.50 -4.87 -1.77
C ASN A 199 -12.74 -4.76 -0.24
N PRO A 200 -13.77 -5.45 0.29
CA PRO A 200 -14.25 -5.22 1.65
C PRO A 200 -13.31 -5.70 2.75
N GLY A 201 -12.47 -6.69 2.43
CA GLY A 201 -11.44 -7.22 3.31
C GLY A 201 -10.03 -6.71 2.99
N PHE A 202 -9.90 -5.74 2.08
CA PHE A 202 -8.60 -5.21 1.66
C PHE A 202 -7.63 -6.23 1.04
N GLU A 203 -8.10 -7.40 0.62
CA GLU A 203 -7.28 -8.48 0.05
C GLU A 203 -6.57 -8.10 -1.26
N GLU A 204 -7.08 -7.09 -1.96
CA GLU A 204 -6.44 -6.53 -3.15
C GLU A 204 -5.76 -5.20 -2.79
N GLY A 205 -4.45 -5.12 -2.96
CA GLY A 205 -3.64 -3.95 -2.60
C GLY A 205 -2.20 -4.06 -3.10
N PRO A 206 -1.34 -3.07 -2.77
CA PRO A 206 0.02 -2.98 -3.27
C PRO A 206 0.87 -4.21 -2.91
N TYR A 207 2.02 -4.33 -3.58
CA TYR A 207 2.96 -5.42 -3.31
C TYR A 207 3.54 -5.30 -1.90
N HIS A 208 3.64 -6.41 -1.17
CA HIS A 208 4.41 -6.45 0.07
C HIS A 208 5.86 -6.77 -0.25
N LEU A 209 6.76 -5.81 -0.01
CA LEU A 209 8.19 -6.02 -0.15
C LEU A 209 8.63 -7.18 0.73
N VAL A 210 9.33 -8.15 0.12
CA VAL A 210 9.77 -9.37 0.80
C VAL A 210 10.69 -8.97 1.96
N ASN A 211 10.40 -9.48 3.16
CA ASN A 211 11.10 -9.15 4.41
C ASN A 211 10.84 -7.72 4.96
N SER A 212 9.83 -7.00 4.48
CA SER A 212 9.30 -5.83 5.21
C SER A 212 8.30 -6.26 6.27
N SER A 213 8.46 -5.78 7.51
CA SER A 213 7.49 -5.97 8.59
C SER A 213 6.78 -4.68 9.02
N HIS A 214 6.85 -3.61 8.23
CA HIS A 214 6.38 -2.27 8.62
C HIS A 214 5.08 -1.83 7.92
N GLY A 215 4.53 -2.69 7.06
CA GLY A 215 3.38 -2.36 6.21
C GLY A 215 3.74 -1.39 5.09
N VAL A 216 2.73 -1.01 4.30
CA VAL A 216 2.86 -0.09 3.16
C VAL A 216 1.97 1.11 3.38
N LEU A 217 2.56 2.31 3.43
CA LEU A 217 1.84 3.56 3.55
C LEU A 217 1.17 3.92 2.23
N LEU A 218 -0.11 4.25 2.33
CA LEU A 218 -0.94 4.69 1.21
C LEU A 218 -1.18 6.20 1.37
N PRO A 219 -0.55 7.04 0.53
CA PRO A 219 -0.68 8.49 0.63
C PRO A 219 -2.10 9.01 0.41
N PRO A 220 -2.42 10.21 0.92
CA PRO A 220 -3.67 10.93 0.63
C PRO A 220 -3.95 11.10 -0.87
N ARG A 221 -5.23 11.22 -1.21
CA ARG A 221 -5.65 11.56 -2.58
C ARG A 221 -5.06 12.89 -3.10
N GLN A 222 -4.81 13.82 -2.19
CA GLN A 222 -4.22 15.13 -2.47
C GLN A 222 -2.81 14.99 -3.06
N GLU A 223 -2.12 13.92 -2.70
CA GLU A 223 -0.78 13.58 -3.15
C GLU A 223 -0.83 12.60 -4.33
N ASP A 224 -1.78 11.65 -4.32
CA ASP A 224 -1.99 10.65 -5.38
C ASP A 224 -3.47 10.52 -5.78
N LEU A 225 -3.82 11.00 -6.98
CA LEU A 225 -5.20 10.93 -7.48
C LEU A 225 -5.70 9.48 -7.69
N THR A 226 -4.80 8.55 -7.97
CA THR A 226 -5.12 7.16 -8.28
C THR A 226 -4.76 6.28 -7.09
N SER A 227 -5.75 5.92 -6.29
CA SER A 227 -5.51 5.12 -5.09
C SER A 227 -4.82 3.77 -5.41
N PRO A 228 -3.69 3.45 -4.73
CA PRO A 228 -3.07 2.13 -4.78
C PRO A 228 -3.88 1.05 -4.04
N LEU A 229 -5.00 1.41 -3.39
CA LEU A 229 -5.96 0.49 -2.79
C LEU A 229 -7.26 0.48 -3.61
N PRO A 230 -7.46 -0.52 -4.49
CA PRO A 230 -8.58 -0.52 -5.42
C PRO A 230 -9.95 -0.43 -4.72
N GLY A 231 -10.78 0.48 -5.22
CA GLY A 231 -12.12 0.73 -4.70
C GLY A 231 -12.18 1.68 -3.50
N TRP A 232 -11.05 2.05 -2.90
CA TRP A 232 -11.00 2.91 -1.73
C TRP A 232 -10.29 4.24 -2.01
N ILE A 233 -10.70 5.27 -1.28
CA ILE A 233 -10.14 6.63 -1.35
C ILE A 233 -9.42 6.87 -0.02
N ILE A 234 -8.13 7.23 -0.08
CA ILE A 234 -7.42 7.76 1.07
C ILE A 234 -7.75 9.25 1.16
N GLU A 235 -8.54 9.64 2.16
CA GLU A 235 -9.26 10.92 2.15
C GLU A 235 -8.54 12.05 2.89
N SER A 236 -7.92 11.73 4.02
CA SER A 236 -7.36 12.73 4.94
C SER A 236 -5.89 13.07 4.65
N LEU A 237 -5.35 14.05 5.38
CA LEU A 237 -4.02 14.68 5.17
C LEU A 237 -2.81 13.76 5.41
N LYS A 238 -3.00 12.58 5.99
CA LYS A 238 -1.94 11.63 6.32
C LYS A 238 -2.28 10.26 5.76
N ALA A 239 -1.25 9.44 5.60
CA ALA A 239 -1.38 8.11 5.04
C ALA A 239 -2.22 7.18 5.95
N VAL A 240 -2.77 6.14 5.34
CA VAL A 240 -3.19 4.92 6.04
C VAL A 240 -2.14 3.84 5.77
N LYS A 241 -2.07 2.80 6.60
CA LYS A 241 -1.10 1.72 6.42
C LYS A 241 -1.79 0.43 6.00
N PHE A 242 -1.38 -0.13 4.88
CA PHE A 242 -1.75 -1.46 4.41
C PHE A 242 -0.86 -2.50 5.10
N ILE A 243 -1.47 -3.46 5.79
CA ILE A 243 -0.77 -4.46 6.60
C ILE A 243 -1.15 -5.87 6.16
N ASP A 244 -0.22 -6.82 6.29
CA ASP A 244 -0.42 -8.22 5.93
C ASP A 244 -0.48 -9.16 7.16
N SER A 245 -1.16 -10.28 6.99
CA SER A 245 -1.31 -11.34 7.98
C SER A 245 -0.03 -12.10 8.35
N LYS A 246 1.04 -11.98 7.55
CA LYS A 246 2.32 -12.65 7.82
C LYS A 246 3.11 -11.93 8.91
N HIS A 247 2.99 -10.61 8.98
CA HIS A 247 3.71 -9.79 9.96
C HIS A 247 2.79 -9.19 11.04
N PHE A 248 1.50 -9.08 10.78
CA PHE A 248 0.53 -8.46 11.67
C PHE A 248 -0.65 -9.40 11.95
N ASN A 249 -1.34 -9.18 13.06
CA ASN A 249 -2.67 -9.74 13.21
C ASN A 249 -3.65 -8.91 12.36
N VAL A 250 -4.36 -9.58 11.46
CA VAL A 250 -5.48 -9.00 10.70
C VAL A 250 -6.79 -9.70 11.11
N PRO A 251 -7.95 -9.02 11.09
CA PRO A 251 -9.21 -9.63 11.52
C PRO A 251 -9.63 -10.84 10.68
N SER A 252 -9.37 -10.82 9.37
CA SER A 252 -9.67 -11.91 8.45
C SER A 252 -8.77 -11.83 7.21
N GLY A 253 -8.64 -12.95 6.50
CA GLY A 253 -7.92 -13.01 5.23
C GLY A 253 -6.43 -12.70 5.35
N PHE A 254 -5.88 -12.01 4.36
CA PHE A 254 -4.44 -11.79 4.23
C PHE A 254 -4.01 -10.35 4.49
N ALA A 255 -4.93 -9.38 4.47
CA ALA A 255 -4.58 -7.98 4.61
C ALA A 255 -5.64 -7.15 5.37
N ALA A 256 -5.24 -5.98 5.86
CA ALA A 256 -6.14 -5.03 6.49
C ALA A 256 -5.58 -3.59 6.38
N ILE A 257 -6.34 -2.62 6.89
CA ILE A 257 -5.90 -1.21 6.97
C ILE A 257 -5.72 -0.79 8.44
N GLU A 258 -4.54 -0.28 8.79
CA GLU A 258 -4.27 0.40 10.05
C GLU A 258 -4.37 1.93 9.86
N LEU A 259 -5.15 2.60 10.71
CA LEU A 259 -5.35 4.06 10.69
C LEU A 259 -4.35 4.74 11.62
N VAL A 260 -3.18 5.11 11.09
CA VAL A 260 -1.97 5.41 11.89
C VAL A 260 -1.82 6.84 12.39
N ALA A 261 -2.55 7.81 11.84
CA ALA A 261 -2.35 9.24 12.13
C ALA A 261 -3.61 9.94 12.67
N GLY A 262 -4.32 9.29 13.59
CA GLY A 262 -5.49 9.87 14.24
C GLY A 262 -6.53 10.39 13.24
N ARG A 263 -7.03 11.61 13.48
CA ARG A 263 -8.10 12.22 12.65
C ARG A 263 -7.63 12.60 11.25
N GLU A 264 -6.34 12.60 11.02
CA GLU A 264 -5.73 12.88 9.72
C GLU A 264 -5.51 11.62 8.90
N SER A 265 -5.88 10.43 9.41
CA SER A 265 -5.85 9.16 8.68
C SER A 265 -7.29 8.67 8.48
N ALA A 266 -7.78 8.77 7.25
CA ALA A 266 -9.14 8.36 6.92
C ALA A 266 -9.21 7.67 5.56
N ILE A 267 -10.14 6.73 5.47
CA ILE A 267 -10.44 5.99 4.25
C ILE A 267 -11.93 6.01 3.96
N ALA A 268 -12.28 6.11 2.69
CA ALA A 268 -13.66 6.21 2.25
C ALA A 268 -13.96 5.42 0.98
N GLN A 269 -15.24 5.09 0.79
CA GLN A 269 -15.75 4.51 -0.44
C GLN A 269 -17.12 5.10 -0.78
N ILE A 270 -17.39 5.34 -2.06
CA ILE A 270 -18.68 5.81 -2.54
C ILE A 270 -19.47 4.61 -3.09
N LEU A 271 -20.53 4.22 -2.37
CA LEU A 271 -21.40 3.10 -2.69
C LEU A 271 -22.58 3.54 -3.56
N ARG A 272 -23.06 2.64 -4.41
CA ARG A 272 -24.33 2.81 -5.13
C ARG A 272 -25.47 2.32 -4.24
N THR A 273 -26.36 3.21 -3.87
CA THR A 273 -27.48 2.95 -2.95
C THR A 273 -28.81 3.39 -3.59
N VAL A 274 -29.91 3.09 -2.91
CA VAL A 274 -31.27 3.48 -3.29
C VAL A 274 -31.78 4.48 -2.26
N PRO A 275 -32.20 5.69 -2.66
CA PRO A 275 -32.76 6.68 -1.75
C PRO A 275 -33.89 6.10 -0.89
N ASN A 276 -33.93 6.51 0.36
CA ASN A 276 -34.90 6.08 1.37
C ASN A 276 -34.86 4.59 1.79
N LYS A 277 -33.95 3.78 1.23
CA LYS A 277 -33.74 2.40 1.67
C LYS A 277 -32.78 2.34 2.85
N PHE A 278 -33.04 1.42 3.77
CA PHE A 278 -32.14 1.16 4.90
C PHE A 278 -31.08 0.13 4.53
N TYR A 279 -29.89 0.34 5.06
CA TYR A 279 -28.74 -0.55 4.91
C TYR A 279 -28.13 -0.81 6.28
N ASN A 280 -27.51 -1.98 6.45
CA ASN A 280 -26.69 -2.30 7.61
C ASN A 280 -25.21 -2.21 7.19
N LEU A 281 -24.44 -1.34 7.85
CA LEU A 281 -22.99 -1.28 7.74
C LEU A 281 -22.38 -2.08 8.89
N THR A 282 -21.53 -3.06 8.58
CA THR A 282 -20.80 -3.91 9.53
C THR A 282 -19.32 -3.87 9.20
N PHE A 283 -18.45 -3.89 10.21
CA PHE A 283 -17.00 -3.90 10.03
C PHE A 283 -16.30 -4.47 11.27
N ALA A 284 -15.06 -4.94 11.09
CA ALA A 284 -14.19 -5.36 12.18
C ALA A 284 -13.26 -4.21 12.60
N VAL A 285 -13.04 -4.06 13.91
CA VAL A 285 -12.05 -3.17 14.50
C VAL A 285 -11.15 -3.91 15.48
N GLY A 286 -9.87 -3.56 15.52
CA GLY A 286 -8.96 -4.02 16.57
C GLY A 286 -7.57 -3.45 16.51
N ASP A 287 -6.56 -4.24 16.86
CA ASP A 287 -5.15 -3.85 16.85
C ASP A 287 -4.30 -4.87 16.07
N ALA A 288 -3.14 -4.44 15.55
CA ALA A 288 -2.33 -5.23 14.63
C ALA A 288 -1.33 -6.18 15.32
N LYS A 289 -1.35 -6.32 16.65
CA LYS A 289 -0.31 -7.02 17.44
C LYS A 289 1.09 -6.44 17.24
N ASN A 290 1.19 -5.12 17.09
CA ASN A 290 2.43 -4.39 16.80
C ASN A 290 2.88 -3.50 17.98
N GLY A 291 2.45 -3.81 19.21
CA GLY A 291 2.79 -2.98 20.38
C GLY A 291 2.05 -1.64 20.44
N CYS A 292 0.99 -1.44 19.63
CA CYS A 292 0.15 -0.25 19.74
C CYS A 292 -0.83 -0.34 20.91
N HIS A 293 -0.53 0.29 22.04
CA HIS A 293 -1.39 0.28 23.22
C HIS A 293 -2.18 1.58 23.33
N GLY A 294 -3.39 1.51 23.88
CA GLY A 294 -4.16 2.71 24.16
C GLY A 294 -5.66 2.52 24.04
N SER A 295 -6.38 3.57 24.41
CA SER A 295 -7.82 3.68 24.15
C SER A 295 -8.01 4.22 22.74
N MET A 296 -8.22 3.32 21.77
CA MET A 296 -8.46 3.65 20.38
C MET A 296 -9.95 3.87 20.12
N MET A 297 -10.27 4.54 19.01
CA MET A 297 -11.64 4.70 18.55
C MET A 297 -11.66 4.82 17.02
N ILE A 298 -12.45 3.98 16.36
CA ILE A 298 -12.85 4.20 14.97
C ILE A 298 -14.19 4.91 14.97
N GLU A 299 -14.30 6.00 14.21
CA GLU A 299 -15.57 6.62 13.86
C GLU A 299 -15.94 6.25 12.43
N ALA A 300 -17.11 5.63 12.27
CA ALA A 300 -17.66 5.22 10.99
C ALA A 300 -18.85 6.11 10.64
N PHE A 301 -18.88 6.61 9.40
CA PHE A 301 -19.91 7.51 8.90
C PHE A 301 -20.60 6.89 7.69
N ALA A 302 -21.92 6.98 7.65
CA ALA A 302 -22.71 6.62 6.48
C ALA A 302 -23.95 7.53 6.40
N ALA A 303 -24.07 8.29 5.31
CA ALA A 303 -25.12 9.31 5.16
C ALA A 303 -25.12 10.35 6.32
N LYS A 304 -26.14 10.37 7.17
CA LYS A 304 -26.23 11.24 8.36
C LYS A 304 -25.86 10.52 9.67
N ASP A 305 -25.67 9.21 9.59
CA ASP A 305 -25.50 8.34 10.75
C ASP A 305 -24.00 8.16 11.03
N THR A 306 -23.66 8.18 12.31
CA THR A 306 -22.29 7.97 12.81
C THR A 306 -22.30 6.92 13.90
N LEU A 307 -21.31 6.02 13.87
CA LEU A 307 -21.03 5.09 14.95
C LEU A 307 -19.61 5.30 15.45
N LYS A 308 -19.48 5.52 16.76
CA LYS A 308 -18.17 5.56 17.45
C LYS A 308 -17.92 4.22 18.10
N VAL A 309 -16.81 3.58 17.76
CA VAL A 309 -16.46 2.25 18.26
C VAL A 309 -15.19 2.34 19.10
N PRO A 310 -15.31 2.45 20.43
CA PRO A 310 -14.13 2.45 21.31
C PRO A 310 -13.49 1.06 21.32
N PHE A 311 -12.17 0.98 21.31
CA PHE A 311 -11.41 -0.26 21.39
C PHE A 311 -10.20 -0.07 22.31
N LYS A 312 -10.12 -0.86 23.39
CA LYS A 312 -8.97 -0.81 24.30
C LYS A 312 -7.90 -1.80 23.83
N SER A 313 -6.86 -1.28 23.20
CA SER A 313 -5.75 -2.09 22.73
C SER A 313 -4.76 -2.40 23.85
N GLU A 314 -4.37 -3.67 23.89
CA GLU A 314 -3.24 -4.21 24.67
C GLU A 314 -2.10 -4.68 23.76
N GLY A 315 -2.14 -4.36 22.45
CA GLY A 315 -1.14 -4.79 21.48
C GLY A 315 -1.10 -6.30 21.22
N LYS A 316 -2.21 -7.01 21.48
CA LYS A 316 -2.29 -8.49 21.44
C LYS A 316 -2.95 -9.02 20.16
N GLY A 317 -3.38 -8.17 19.25
CA GLY A 317 -4.03 -8.55 18.02
C GLY A 317 -5.48 -8.99 18.22
N ARG A 318 -6.24 -8.29 19.08
CA ARG A 318 -7.65 -8.63 19.34
C ARG A 318 -8.56 -7.85 18.41
N PHE A 319 -9.74 -8.39 18.13
CA PHE A 319 -10.72 -7.78 17.24
C PHE A 319 -12.13 -7.89 17.79
N LYS A 320 -13.00 -6.99 17.34
CA LYS A 320 -14.46 -7.09 17.53
C LYS A 320 -15.19 -6.56 16.31
N THR A 321 -16.41 -7.02 16.12
CA THR A 321 -17.29 -6.53 15.06
C THR A 321 -18.20 -5.43 15.59
N ALA A 322 -18.43 -4.42 14.78
CA ALA A 322 -19.40 -3.36 15.03
C ALA A 322 -20.36 -3.23 13.84
N SER A 323 -21.59 -2.80 14.11
CA SER A 323 -22.57 -2.58 13.06
C SER A 323 -23.55 -1.46 13.41
N PHE A 324 -24.04 -0.74 12.42
CA PHE A 324 -25.16 0.17 12.57
C PHE A 324 -25.99 0.26 11.28
N LYS A 325 -27.27 0.58 11.47
CA LYS A 325 -28.23 0.78 10.39
C LYS A 325 -28.24 2.25 9.98
N PHE A 326 -28.20 2.53 8.69
CA PHE A 326 -28.31 3.88 8.14
C PHE A 326 -29.36 3.94 7.02
N LYS A 327 -29.94 5.12 6.79
CA LYS A 327 -30.87 5.36 5.68
C LYS A 327 -30.14 6.08 4.55
N ALA A 328 -30.12 5.49 3.36
CA ALA A 328 -29.53 6.15 2.19
C ALA A 328 -30.34 7.38 1.78
N LEU A 329 -29.68 8.52 1.59
CA LEU A 329 -30.32 9.80 1.25
C LEU A 329 -30.37 10.08 -0.25
N SER A 330 -29.50 9.42 -1.02
CA SER A 330 -29.37 9.60 -2.46
C SER A 330 -28.95 8.28 -3.11
N PHE A 331 -28.76 8.28 -4.43
CA PHE A 331 -28.27 7.12 -5.17
C PHE A 331 -26.80 6.78 -4.90
N ARG A 332 -26.09 7.65 -4.18
CA ARG A 332 -24.69 7.45 -3.80
C ARG A 332 -24.50 7.76 -2.33
N THR A 333 -24.03 6.78 -1.56
CA THR A 333 -23.68 6.99 -0.15
C THR A 333 -22.19 6.83 0.03
N ARG A 334 -21.54 7.86 0.56
CA ARG A 334 -20.16 7.77 1.03
C ARG A 334 -20.15 7.10 2.40
N ILE A 335 -19.30 6.10 2.55
CA ILE A 335 -18.88 5.57 3.84
C ILE A 335 -17.45 6.03 4.12
N THR A 336 -17.18 6.46 5.35
CA THR A 336 -15.87 6.95 5.77
C THR A 336 -15.51 6.38 7.14
N PHE A 337 -14.24 6.05 7.34
CA PHE A 337 -13.67 5.59 8.60
C PHE A 337 -12.43 6.41 8.93
N PHE A 338 -12.30 6.87 10.17
CA PHE A 338 -11.08 7.48 10.67
C PHE A 338 -10.84 7.13 12.14
N SER A 339 -9.59 7.31 12.60
CA SER A 339 -9.23 7.16 14.01
C SER A 339 -9.43 8.47 14.77
N SER A 340 -10.07 8.46 15.94
CA SER A 340 -10.27 9.71 16.71
C SER A 340 -8.99 10.20 17.41
N PHE A 341 -8.03 9.30 17.64
CA PHE A 341 -6.88 9.53 18.52
C PHE A 341 -5.56 9.14 17.85
N TYR A 342 -4.50 9.82 18.24
CA TYR A 342 -3.13 9.50 17.83
C TYR A 342 -2.53 8.49 18.80
N HIS A 343 -1.87 7.48 18.25
CA HIS A 343 -1.15 6.48 19.03
C HIS A 343 0.24 6.25 18.44
N THR A 344 1.17 5.94 19.33
CA THR A 344 2.50 5.46 19.00
C THR A 344 2.70 4.10 19.65
N ARG A 345 3.66 3.33 19.12
CA ARG A 345 4.00 2.04 19.71
C ARG A 345 4.63 2.22 21.10
N THR A 346 4.47 1.22 21.96
CA THR A 346 5.04 1.25 23.32
C THR A 346 6.51 0.91 23.37
N ASP A 347 6.98 0.09 22.43
CA ASP A 347 8.39 -0.29 22.26
C ASP A 347 9.17 0.69 21.37
N ASP A 348 8.44 1.55 20.64
CA ASP A 348 8.99 2.56 19.76
C ASP A 348 8.07 3.79 19.68
N PHE A 349 8.37 4.80 20.50
CA PHE A 349 7.58 6.03 20.57
C PHE A 349 7.62 6.89 19.31
N GLY A 350 8.55 6.62 18.37
CA GLY A 350 8.63 7.31 17.08
C GLY A 350 7.72 6.71 16.02
N SER A 351 7.26 5.47 16.20
CA SER A 351 6.40 4.79 15.22
C SER A 351 4.91 5.08 15.45
N LEU A 352 4.25 5.60 14.42
CA LEU A 352 2.82 5.82 14.41
C LEU A 352 2.05 4.50 14.22
N CYS A 353 0.98 4.34 14.99
CA CYS A 353 0.13 3.16 14.96
C CYS A 353 -1.32 3.53 15.27
N GLY A 354 -2.24 2.58 15.10
CA GLY A 354 -3.65 2.87 15.39
C GLY A 354 -4.57 1.67 15.26
N PRO A 355 -5.89 1.91 15.23
CA PRO A 355 -6.85 0.83 15.10
C PRO A 355 -6.82 0.23 13.69
N VAL A 356 -6.98 -1.08 13.62
CA VAL A 356 -7.12 -1.86 12.39
C VAL A 356 -8.58 -1.91 11.97
N LEU A 357 -8.84 -1.73 10.68
CA LEU A 357 -10.14 -1.84 10.01
C LEU A 357 -10.09 -2.99 9.00
N ASP A 358 -11.13 -3.82 8.99
CA ASP A 358 -11.30 -4.93 8.04
C ASP A 358 -12.78 -5.31 7.89
N GLN A 359 -13.10 -6.21 6.96
CA GLN A 359 -14.38 -6.87 6.77
C GLN A 359 -15.56 -5.89 6.66
N VAL A 360 -15.39 -4.83 5.87
CA VAL A 360 -16.41 -3.80 5.69
C VAL A 360 -17.54 -4.29 4.79
N ARG A 361 -18.74 -4.37 5.34
CA ARG A 361 -19.92 -4.91 4.65
C ARG A 361 -21.08 -3.93 4.71
N VAL A 362 -21.67 -3.63 3.56
CA VAL A 362 -22.92 -2.86 3.46
C VAL A 362 -23.93 -3.68 2.69
N VAL A 363 -25.02 -4.02 3.37
CA VAL A 363 -26.12 -4.82 2.81
C VAL A 363 -27.45 -4.09 2.97
N PRO A 364 -28.36 -4.17 1.99
CA PRO A 364 -29.71 -3.65 2.16
C PRO A 364 -30.43 -4.43 3.27
N VAL A 365 -31.14 -3.73 4.15
CA VAL A 365 -32.01 -4.40 5.13
C VAL A 365 -33.24 -4.90 4.38
N ALA A 366 -33.55 -6.18 4.50
CA ALA A 366 -34.78 -6.73 3.94
C ALA A 366 -35.99 -5.97 4.50
N HIS A 367 -36.95 -5.65 3.65
CA HIS A 367 -38.26 -5.21 4.13
C HIS A 367 -38.88 -6.41 4.85
N MET A 368 -39.14 -6.27 6.16
CA MET A 368 -40.14 -7.11 6.82
C MET A 368 -41.52 -6.71 6.32
#